data_AF-A0A1H5RED7-F1
#
_entry.id   AF-A0A1H5RED7-F1
#
_cell.length_a   1.000
_cell.length_b   1.000
_cell.length_c   1.000
_cell.angle_alpha   90.00
_cell.angle_beta   90.00
_cell.angle_gamma   90.00
#
_symmetry.space_group_name_H-M   'P 1'
#
loop_
_entity.id
_entity.type
_entity.pdbx_description
1 polymer ?
#
loop_
_entity_poly.entity_id
_entity_poly.type
_entity_poly.pdbx_seq_one_letter_code
_entity_poly.pdbx_strand_id
1 'polypeptide(L)'
;MLVALALTLWAIYCTYDGLGPFLIYAQRPLIAGSVAGLIVGHPLLGLLIGATLELAALGVYTYGGATIPDYQTGAIVGTALAAGAAGDTSAQVAIGLGVGLPAAILLSALDPVGKIITTALVHRADGYAADGNARGLAVIHWVSLVPWVAVRAIPTFLAALAASGGLVKDITTSIPAGFVQGMTLAGSLLPAVGFALLLGMMELSRYWYLLLIGFVAFAYLHVPLLGIALIGVAVAMLFVTLKRDEPAIEIAGEADSESTVDARLTKQDLRRVFRRYFWSSQISWNYERMQALGFAYSMEPVLRRLYPEKADYVAGLQRHLQFFNTSVLVGGPLILGSSVALEEAGTPKSAASTKVALMGPMAGIGDTVVFALYNSIVFTMGASWALQGNWLGPAFAAVMVLVPYALIRRWQFGFAYREGKRLAGHLAAGALARVAQGATVLGFVVLGGFIPSIVKVVTTLTYRQTTTVQGQPVTQAVAIQDRLDELVPFLLPVLVTAGVYLLTAKARLRPVWIIAIVVVAGVILGWLGWFAPSAPAKG
;
A
#
# COMPACT_ATOMS: atom_id res chain seq x y z
N MET A 1 -0.94 33.01 11.64
CA MET A 1 -0.57 32.76 10.22
C MET A 1 0.76 32.01 10.08
N LEU A 2 1.89 32.52 10.59
CA LEU A 2 3.20 31.87 10.45
C LEU A 2 3.25 30.43 11.02
N VAL A 3 2.69 30.23 12.22
CA VAL A 3 2.59 28.88 12.85
C VAL A 3 1.78 27.92 11.97
N ALA A 4 0.65 28.37 11.40
CA ALA A 4 -0.16 27.55 10.51
C ALA A 4 0.62 27.15 9.25
N LEU A 5 1.35 28.08 8.61
CA LEU A 5 2.21 27.77 7.47
C LEU A 5 3.31 26.76 7.82
N ALA A 6 3.96 26.92 8.98
CA ALA A 6 5.00 26.02 9.44
C ALA A 6 4.47 24.60 9.69
N LEU A 7 3.30 24.46 10.33
CA LEU A 7 2.64 23.16 10.54
C LEU A 7 2.21 22.52 9.21
N THR A 8 1.74 23.32 8.26
CA THR A 8 1.42 22.84 6.91
C THR A 8 2.65 22.29 6.22
N LEU A 9 3.75 23.06 6.16
CA LEU A 9 5.02 22.61 5.58
C LEU A 9 5.53 21.34 6.26
N TRP A 10 5.35 21.23 7.58
CA TRP A 10 5.68 20.03 8.32
C TRP A 10 4.82 18.83 7.90
N ALA A 11 3.50 18.99 7.73
CA ALA A 11 2.63 17.93 7.20
C ALA A 11 3.00 17.51 5.77
N ILE A 12 3.44 18.45 4.91
CA ILE A 12 3.99 18.14 3.58
C ILE A 12 5.20 17.22 3.71
N TYR A 13 6.17 17.60 4.54
CA TYR A 13 7.39 16.83 4.74
C TYR A 13 7.09 15.44 5.30
N CYS A 14 6.22 15.33 6.32
CA CYS A 14 5.83 14.04 6.89
C CYS A 14 5.25 13.09 5.82
N THR A 15 4.40 13.63 4.95
CA THR A 15 3.79 12.86 3.85
C THR A 15 4.85 12.42 2.84
N TYR A 16 5.75 13.32 2.44
CA TYR A 16 6.85 13.00 1.53
C TYR A 16 7.77 11.90 2.11
N ASP A 17 8.15 12.03 3.37
CA ASP A 17 9.02 11.09 4.06
C ASP A 17 8.43 9.68 4.10
N GLY A 18 7.11 9.55 4.34
CA GLY A 18 6.38 8.28 4.30
C GLY A 18 6.16 7.67 2.91
N LEU A 19 6.31 8.45 1.84
CA LEU A 19 6.08 7.98 0.46
C LEU A 19 7.37 7.57 -0.29
N GLY A 20 8.56 7.78 0.28
CA GLY A 20 9.78 7.43 -0.44
C GLY A 20 10.95 7.10 0.49
N PRO A 21 11.55 8.13 1.11
CA PRO A 21 12.86 7.95 1.73
C PRO A 21 12.79 7.33 3.12
N PHE A 22 11.69 7.45 3.87
CA PHE A 22 11.58 6.97 5.25
C PHE A 22 12.84 7.33 6.07
N LEU A 23 13.24 8.61 6.03
CA LEU A 23 14.44 9.08 6.72
C LEU A 23 14.23 8.99 8.22
N ILE A 24 13.18 9.65 8.72
CA ILE A 24 12.84 9.59 10.14
C ILE A 24 11.48 8.93 10.35
N TYR A 25 10.78 8.61 9.27
CA TYR A 25 9.41 8.15 9.25
C TYR A 25 8.46 9.15 9.94
N ALA A 26 8.58 10.42 9.54
CA ALA A 26 7.83 11.54 10.11
C ALA A 26 6.30 11.42 9.95
N GLN A 27 5.82 10.49 9.12
CA GLN A 27 4.42 10.11 9.04
C GLN A 27 3.90 9.45 10.34
N ARG A 28 4.77 8.96 11.23
CA ARG A 28 4.37 8.40 12.51
C ARG A 28 4.03 9.52 13.51
N PRO A 29 2.89 9.42 14.23
CA PRO A 29 2.40 10.49 15.10
C PRO A 29 3.36 10.89 16.22
N LEU A 30 4.23 9.98 16.71
CA LEU A 30 5.28 10.31 17.68
C LEU A 30 6.15 11.47 17.19
N ILE A 31 6.66 11.35 15.97
CA ILE A 31 7.57 12.34 15.38
C ILE A 31 6.78 13.55 14.88
N ALA A 32 5.66 13.31 14.21
CA ALA A 32 4.79 14.37 13.71
C ALA A 32 4.33 15.33 14.83
N GLY A 33 3.84 14.77 15.95
CA GLY A 33 3.39 15.53 17.11
C GLY A 33 4.52 16.21 17.87
N SER A 34 5.65 15.53 18.06
CA SER A 34 6.82 16.10 18.75
C SER A 34 7.32 17.37 18.07
N VAL A 35 7.47 17.35 16.74
CA VAL A 35 7.90 18.52 15.97
C VAL A 35 6.79 19.58 15.89
N ALA A 36 5.52 19.19 15.81
CA ALA A 36 4.41 20.14 15.91
C ALA A 36 4.45 20.92 17.24
N GLY A 37 4.78 20.26 18.36
CA GLY A 37 4.98 20.89 19.67
C GLY A 37 6.08 21.95 19.66
N LEU A 38 7.19 21.68 18.99
CA LEU A 38 8.27 22.64 18.79
C LEU A 38 7.81 23.84 17.95
N ILE A 39 7.03 23.62 16.89
CA ILE A 39 6.53 24.67 15.99
C ILE A 39 5.55 25.62 16.72
N VAL A 40 4.69 25.08 17.59
CA VAL A 40 3.68 25.88 18.32
C VAL A 40 4.22 26.50 19.60
N GLY A 41 5.48 26.22 19.98
CA GLY A 41 6.10 26.76 21.20
C GLY A 41 5.74 26.02 22.49
N HIS A 42 5.07 24.85 22.40
CA HIS A 42 4.77 23.97 23.53
C HIS A 42 5.36 22.56 23.29
N PRO A 43 6.67 22.37 23.53
CA PRO A 43 7.36 21.13 23.17
C PRO A 43 6.79 19.90 23.87
N LEU A 44 6.60 19.97 25.20
CA LEU A 44 6.10 18.84 26.00
C LEU A 44 4.69 18.43 25.58
N LEU A 45 3.83 19.39 25.23
CA LEU A 45 2.47 19.15 24.75
C LEU A 45 2.47 18.26 23.49
N GLY A 46 3.25 18.65 22.47
CA GLY A 46 3.32 17.89 21.22
C GLY A 46 3.96 16.51 21.39
N LEU A 47 4.96 16.41 22.26
CA LEU A 47 5.60 15.14 22.62
C LEU A 47 4.58 14.16 23.23
N LEU A 48 3.79 14.61 24.21
CA LEU A 48 2.80 13.77 24.90
C LEU A 48 1.63 13.38 23.99
N ILE A 49 1.11 14.31 23.19
CA ILE A 49 0.03 14.02 22.23
C ILE A 49 0.52 13.02 21.16
N GLY A 50 1.69 13.29 20.56
CA GLY A 50 2.28 12.42 19.54
C GLY A 50 2.53 11.01 20.07
N ALA A 51 3.10 10.88 21.27
CA ALA A 51 3.35 9.58 21.89
C ALA A 51 2.07 8.81 22.22
N THR A 52 1.03 9.49 22.71
CA THR A 52 -0.25 8.83 23.01
C THR A 52 -0.92 8.32 21.74
N LEU A 53 -0.94 9.12 20.68
CA LEU A 53 -1.49 8.71 19.38
C LEU A 53 -0.63 7.64 18.69
N GLU A 54 0.68 7.59 18.96
CA GLU A 54 1.55 6.52 18.49
C GLU A 54 1.13 5.18 19.07
N LEU A 55 0.89 5.11 20.38
CA LEU A 55 0.40 3.88 21.02
C LEU A 55 -0.96 3.46 20.46
N ALA A 56 -1.84 4.43 20.14
CA ALA A 56 -3.11 4.16 19.48
C ALA A 56 -2.98 3.69 18.02
N ALA A 57 -1.88 4.04 17.35
CA ALA A 57 -1.59 3.67 15.96
C ALA A 57 -0.82 2.35 15.83
N LEU A 58 -0.46 1.69 16.93
CA LEU A 58 0.24 0.41 16.90
C LEU A 58 -0.67 -0.67 16.32
N GLY A 59 -0.11 -1.47 15.40
CA GLY A 59 -0.87 -2.52 14.70
C GLY A 59 -1.79 -2.02 13.58
N VAL A 60 -1.95 -0.70 13.43
CA VAL A 60 -2.78 -0.09 12.39
C VAL A 60 -1.89 0.37 11.24
N TYR A 61 -1.84 -0.44 10.18
CA TYR A 61 -1.00 -0.19 8.99
C TYR A 61 -1.82 -0.32 7.71
N THR A 62 -1.40 0.40 6.68
CA THR A 62 -2.02 0.35 5.35
C THR A 62 -1.51 -0.86 4.58
N TYR A 63 -2.29 -1.95 4.53
CA TYR A 63 -1.99 -3.09 3.66
C TYR A 63 -2.78 -2.99 2.36
N GLY A 64 -2.09 -3.16 1.23
CA GLY A 64 -2.74 -3.33 -0.07
C GLY A 64 -3.69 -2.21 -0.51
N GLY A 65 -3.53 -0.98 0.01
CA GLY A 65 -4.38 0.16 -0.31
C GLY A 65 -5.49 0.46 0.71
N ALA A 66 -5.63 -0.36 1.75
CA ALA A 66 -6.51 -0.05 2.88
C ALA A 66 -6.15 1.30 3.51
N THR A 67 -7.19 2.03 3.86
CA THR A 67 -7.06 3.33 4.53
C THR A 67 -7.04 3.13 6.03
N ILE A 68 -6.14 3.84 6.71
CA ILE A 68 -6.07 3.89 8.17
C ILE A 68 -6.37 5.30 8.67
N PRO A 69 -6.74 5.47 9.95
CA PRO A 69 -6.82 6.80 10.54
C PRO A 69 -5.53 7.60 10.31
N ASP A 70 -5.66 8.87 9.94
CA ASP A 70 -4.53 9.75 9.67
C ASP A 70 -3.96 10.30 11.00
N TYR A 71 -3.31 9.42 11.76
CA TYR A 71 -2.74 9.76 13.06
C TYR A 71 -1.67 10.85 12.96
N GLN A 72 -0.94 10.92 11.83
CA GLN A 72 0.03 11.99 11.55
C GLN A 72 -0.65 13.36 11.66
N THR A 73 -1.69 13.57 10.87
CA THR A 73 -2.39 14.84 10.81
C THR A 73 -3.17 15.08 12.09
N GLY A 74 -3.75 14.03 12.69
CA GLY A 74 -4.37 14.09 14.01
C GLY A 74 -3.43 14.59 15.10
N ALA A 75 -2.17 14.13 15.13
CA ALA A 75 -1.16 14.59 16.08
C ALA A 75 -0.77 16.05 15.87
N ILE A 76 -0.59 16.48 14.62
CA ILE A 76 -0.26 17.87 14.28
C ILE A 76 -1.42 18.81 14.65
N VAL A 77 -2.65 18.46 14.24
CA VAL A 77 -3.85 19.25 14.48
C VAL A 77 -4.22 19.28 15.97
N GLY A 78 -4.19 18.13 16.65
CA GLY A 78 -4.44 18.03 18.09
C GLY A 78 -3.47 18.89 18.89
N THR A 79 -2.18 18.86 18.55
CA THR A 79 -1.16 19.71 19.18
C THR A 79 -1.40 21.19 18.91
N ALA A 80 -1.72 21.56 17.67
CA ALA A 80 -1.96 22.95 17.29
C ALA A 80 -3.17 23.57 18.00
N LEU A 81 -4.26 22.82 18.13
CA LEU A 81 -5.48 23.27 18.79
C LEU A 81 -5.35 23.31 20.31
N ALA A 82 -4.67 22.33 20.90
CA ALA A 82 -4.44 22.28 22.34
C ALA A 82 -3.54 23.41 22.84
N ALA A 83 -2.58 23.86 22.03
CA ALA A 83 -1.64 24.92 22.41
C ALA A 83 -2.33 26.27 22.70
N GLY A 84 -3.47 26.53 22.07
CA GLY A 84 -4.27 27.75 22.31
C GLY A 84 -5.29 27.63 23.45
N ALA A 85 -5.44 26.44 24.06
CA ALA A 85 -6.44 26.21 25.09
C ALA A 85 -5.95 26.65 26.48
N ALA A 86 -6.86 27.19 27.29
CA ALA A 86 -6.59 27.50 28.69
C ALA A 86 -6.46 26.22 29.53
N GLY A 87 -5.54 26.20 30.49
CA GLY A 87 -5.33 25.07 31.40
C GLY A 87 -3.85 24.72 31.57
N ASP A 88 -3.59 23.72 32.42
CA ASP A 88 -2.26 23.13 32.55
C ASP A 88 -1.96 22.18 31.37
N THR A 89 -0.73 21.69 31.28
CA THR A 89 -0.33 20.79 30.18
C THR A 89 -1.17 19.51 30.15
N SER A 90 -1.62 19.01 31.31
CA SER A 90 -2.47 17.82 31.38
C SER A 90 -3.84 18.05 30.73
N ALA A 91 -4.50 19.17 31.05
CA ALA A 91 -5.75 19.58 30.43
C ALA A 91 -5.60 19.82 28.93
N GLN A 92 -4.52 20.49 28.51
CA GLN A 92 -4.21 20.71 27.09
C GLN A 92 -4.00 19.40 26.33
N VAL A 93 -3.28 18.42 26.90
CA VAL A 93 -3.11 17.09 26.29
C VAL A 93 -4.46 16.40 26.12
N ALA A 94 -5.33 16.43 27.12
CA ALA A 94 -6.67 15.83 27.03
C ALA A 94 -7.51 16.48 25.91
N ILE A 95 -7.48 17.81 25.78
CA ILE A 95 -8.13 18.54 24.69
C ILE A 95 -7.54 18.13 23.34
N GLY A 96 -6.21 18.08 23.23
CA GLY A 96 -5.50 17.74 22.00
C GLY A 96 -5.82 16.32 21.51
N LEU A 97 -5.92 15.35 22.43
CA LEU A 97 -6.34 13.99 22.10
C LEU A 97 -7.82 13.91 21.74
N GLY A 98 -8.67 14.65 22.47
CA GLY A 98 -10.10 14.74 22.23
C GLY A 98 -10.46 15.28 20.85
N VAL A 99 -9.61 16.13 20.26
CA VAL A 99 -9.80 16.63 18.88
C VAL A 99 -8.96 15.88 17.85
N GLY A 100 -7.72 15.50 18.19
CA GLY A 100 -6.77 14.87 17.27
C GLY A 100 -7.22 13.51 16.77
N LEU A 101 -7.83 12.68 17.63
CA LEU A 101 -8.30 11.35 17.24
C LEU A 101 -9.50 11.41 16.28
N PRO A 102 -10.59 12.17 16.56
CA PRO A 102 -11.66 12.39 15.59
C PRO A 102 -11.15 12.99 14.28
N ALA A 103 -10.22 13.95 14.33
CA ALA A 103 -9.61 14.52 13.14
C ALA A 103 -8.86 13.46 12.31
N ALA A 104 -8.08 12.57 12.95
CA ALA A 104 -7.41 11.46 12.27
C ALA A 104 -8.39 10.55 11.53
N ILE A 105 -9.51 10.20 12.18
CA ILE A 105 -10.56 9.37 11.58
C ILE A 105 -11.22 10.11 10.40
N LEU A 106 -11.57 11.38 10.58
CA LEU A 106 -12.20 12.17 9.53
C LEU A 106 -11.30 12.31 8.30
N LEU A 107 -10.02 12.62 8.52
CA LEU A 107 -9.04 12.84 7.45
C LEU A 107 -8.68 11.55 6.72
N SER A 108 -8.89 10.39 7.35
CA SER A 108 -8.81 9.11 6.64
C SER A 108 -9.77 9.04 5.46
N ALA A 109 -10.95 9.67 5.53
CA ALA A 109 -11.89 9.71 4.41
C ALA A 109 -11.37 10.52 3.21
N LEU A 110 -10.39 11.42 3.41
CA LEU A 110 -9.76 12.19 2.33
C LEU A 110 -8.59 11.44 1.67
N ASP A 111 -8.02 10.44 2.33
CA ASP A 111 -6.90 9.67 1.80
C ASP A 111 -7.25 8.95 0.47
N PRO A 112 -8.43 8.30 0.32
CA PRO A 112 -8.85 7.75 -0.96
C PRO A 112 -8.92 8.81 -2.08
N VAL A 113 -9.31 10.04 -1.76
CA VAL A 113 -9.43 11.13 -2.74
C VAL A 113 -8.06 11.45 -3.36
N GLY A 114 -7.02 11.59 -2.53
CA GLY A 114 -5.65 11.86 -3.02
C GLY A 114 -5.14 10.74 -3.92
N LYS A 115 -5.42 9.48 -3.54
CA LYS A 115 -5.05 8.29 -4.31
C LYS A 115 -5.81 8.17 -5.64
N ILE A 116 -7.10 8.52 -5.68
CA ILE A 116 -7.92 8.51 -6.90
C ILE A 116 -7.47 9.59 -7.89
N ILE A 117 -7.20 10.82 -7.41
CA ILE A 117 -6.69 11.90 -8.27
C ILE A 117 -5.35 11.48 -8.89
N THR A 118 -4.52 10.77 -8.13
CA THR A 118 -3.25 10.24 -8.61
C THR A 118 -3.43 9.20 -9.74
N THR A 119 -4.51 8.40 -9.72
CA THR A 119 -4.84 7.48 -10.81
C THR A 119 -4.97 8.20 -12.16
N ALA A 120 -5.65 9.36 -12.20
CA ALA A 120 -5.82 10.12 -13.44
C ALA A 120 -4.48 10.63 -14.01
N LEU A 121 -3.51 10.92 -13.13
CA LEU A 121 -2.15 11.31 -13.55
C LEU A 121 -1.37 10.11 -14.10
N VAL A 122 -1.56 8.91 -13.54
CA VAL A 122 -0.88 7.69 -14.00
C VAL A 122 -1.31 7.31 -15.41
N HIS A 123 -2.56 7.56 -15.84
CA HIS A 123 -2.95 7.36 -17.25
C HIS A 123 -2.23 8.28 -18.23
N ARG A 124 -1.86 9.49 -17.82
CA ARG A 124 -0.99 10.35 -18.65
C ARG A 124 0.41 9.75 -18.79
N ALA A 125 0.87 8.99 -17.80
CA ALA A 125 2.14 8.28 -17.87
C ALA A 125 2.15 7.20 -18.96
N ASP A 126 1.01 6.62 -19.32
CA ASP A 126 0.90 5.66 -20.43
C ASP A 126 1.24 6.30 -21.77
N GLY A 127 0.74 7.51 -22.02
CA GLY A 127 1.07 8.28 -23.22
C GLY A 127 2.56 8.61 -23.26
N TYR A 128 3.13 9.10 -22.16
CA TYR A 128 4.57 9.36 -22.10
C TYR A 128 5.43 8.12 -22.26
N ALA A 129 4.98 6.96 -21.76
CA ALA A 129 5.66 5.69 -21.96
C ALA A 129 5.60 5.27 -23.44
N ALA A 130 4.43 5.36 -24.08
CA ALA A 130 4.24 5.06 -25.51
C ALA A 130 5.10 5.95 -26.43
N ASP A 131 5.28 7.21 -26.05
CA ASP A 131 6.10 8.17 -26.81
C ASP A 131 7.61 8.00 -26.56
N GLY A 132 8.00 7.23 -25.53
CA GLY A 132 9.39 7.15 -25.05
C GLY A 132 9.86 8.42 -24.34
N ASN A 133 8.94 9.22 -23.81
CA ASN A 133 9.23 10.49 -23.16
C ASN A 133 9.60 10.31 -21.67
N ALA A 134 10.88 10.03 -21.41
CA ALA A 134 11.43 9.87 -20.05
C ALA A 134 11.18 11.09 -19.14
N ARG A 135 11.27 12.31 -19.70
CA ARG A 135 11.10 13.55 -18.94
C ARG A 135 9.63 13.73 -18.53
N GLY A 136 8.70 13.45 -19.43
CA GLY A 136 7.27 13.45 -19.15
C GLY A 136 6.91 12.45 -18.06
N LEU A 137 7.45 11.22 -18.15
CA LEU A 137 7.29 10.18 -17.12
C LEU A 137 7.82 10.63 -15.74
N ALA A 138 8.98 11.28 -15.71
CA ALA A 138 9.55 11.81 -14.48
C ALA A 138 8.69 12.94 -13.88
N VAL A 139 8.25 13.89 -14.71
CA VAL A 139 7.43 15.02 -14.26
C VAL A 139 6.10 14.52 -13.69
N ILE A 140 5.40 13.62 -14.39
CA ILE A 140 4.11 13.12 -13.91
C ILE A 140 4.26 12.31 -12.61
N HIS A 141 5.35 11.56 -12.46
CA HIS A 141 5.66 10.85 -11.22
C HIS A 141 5.82 11.81 -10.04
N TRP A 142 6.58 12.90 -10.18
CA TRP A 142 6.77 13.88 -9.09
C TRP A 142 5.55 14.76 -8.84
N VAL A 143 4.80 15.15 -9.89
CA VAL A 143 3.54 15.90 -9.77
C VAL A 143 2.49 15.07 -9.01
N SER A 144 2.58 13.74 -9.07
CA SER A 144 1.71 12.84 -8.29
C SER A 144 1.85 13.00 -6.77
N LEU A 145 2.90 13.68 -6.28
CA LEU A 145 3.00 14.06 -4.87
C LEU A 145 1.92 15.07 -4.45
N VAL A 146 1.48 15.93 -5.37
CA VAL A 146 0.61 17.07 -5.06
C VAL A 146 -0.74 16.60 -4.50
N PRO A 147 -1.49 15.66 -5.11
CA PRO A 147 -2.73 15.15 -4.52
C PRO A 147 -2.52 14.52 -3.13
N TRP A 148 -1.44 13.75 -2.95
CA TRP A 148 -1.09 13.11 -1.68
C TRP A 148 -0.87 14.11 -0.54
N VAL A 149 -0.17 15.19 -0.85
CA VAL A 149 0.13 16.25 0.10
C VAL A 149 -1.08 17.15 0.33
N ALA A 150 -1.83 17.50 -0.73
CA ALA A 150 -2.95 18.44 -0.63
C ALA A 150 -4.02 17.96 0.36
N VAL A 151 -4.36 16.67 0.35
CA VAL A 151 -5.37 16.09 1.26
C VAL A 151 -4.99 16.14 2.74
N ARG A 152 -3.73 16.41 3.07
CA ARG A 152 -3.23 16.56 4.46
C ARG A 152 -2.85 18.00 4.78
N ALA A 153 -2.17 18.67 3.84
CA ALA A 153 -1.70 20.04 3.98
C ALA A 153 -2.85 21.04 4.10
N ILE A 154 -3.90 20.91 3.28
CA ILE A 154 -5.05 21.83 3.32
C ILE A 154 -5.79 21.70 4.66
N PRO A 155 -6.20 20.49 5.12
CA PRO A 155 -6.85 20.39 6.42
C PRO A 155 -5.95 20.80 7.60
N THR A 156 -4.64 20.50 7.54
CA THR A 156 -3.69 20.97 8.55
C THR A 156 -3.66 22.49 8.62
N PHE A 157 -3.60 23.17 7.47
CA PHE A 157 -3.59 24.62 7.38
C PHE A 157 -4.86 25.24 7.97
N LEU A 158 -6.02 24.73 7.53
CA LEU A 158 -7.32 25.22 7.98
C LEU A 158 -7.52 24.99 9.48
N ALA A 159 -7.14 23.82 9.99
CA ALA A 159 -7.25 23.51 11.42
C ALA A 159 -6.29 24.36 12.26
N ALA A 160 -5.05 24.57 11.81
CA ALA A 160 -4.09 25.42 12.50
C ALA A 160 -4.50 26.91 12.46
N LEU A 161 -5.18 27.36 11.41
CA LEU A 161 -5.77 28.70 11.35
C LEU A 161 -6.98 28.79 12.31
N ALA A 162 -7.82 27.77 12.33
CA ALA A 162 -8.99 27.68 13.21
C ALA A 162 -8.65 27.52 14.69
N ALA A 163 -7.43 27.11 15.04
CA ALA A 163 -6.91 27.17 16.41
C ALA A 163 -6.94 28.58 17.01
N SER A 164 -6.99 29.60 16.15
CA SER A 164 -7.22 30.99 16.56
C SER A 164 -8.71 31.42 16.54
N GLY A 165 -9.67 30.53 16.26
CA GLY A 165 -11.07 30.93 15.99
C GLY A 165 -12.22 29.89 16.09
N GLY A 166 -12.08 28.76 16.79
CA GLY A 166 -13.23 27.89 17.16
C GLY A 166 -13.86 26.99 16.06
N LEU A 167 -13.45 27.13 14.79
CA LEU A 167 -14.10 26.55 13.60
C LEU A 167 -14.10 25.00 13.51
N VAL A 168 -13.18 24.29 14.18
CA VAL A 168 -12.95 22.84 13.95
C VAL A 168 -14.08 21.97 14.51
N LYS A 169 -14.68 22.36 15.65
CA LYS A 169 -15.81 21.64 16.24
C LYS A 169 -17.01 21.66 15.29
N ASP A 170 -17.28 22.81 14.68
CA ASP A 170 -18.40 23.03 13.76
C ASP A 170 -18.26 22.22 12.47
N ILE A 171 -17.05 22.16 11.88
CA ILE A 171 -16.78 21.35 10.68
C ILE A 171 -16.97 19.85 10.97
N THR A 172 -16.51 19.38 12.12
CA THR A 172 -16.60 17.95 12.48
C THR A 172 -18.05 17.51 12.69
N THR A 173 -18.89 18.36 13.29
CA THR A 173 -20.33 18.08 13.43
C THR A 173 -21.14 18.29 12.14
N SER A 174 -20.59 18.99 11.14
CA SER A 174 -21.30 19.30 9.89
C SER A 174 -21.18 18.20 8.82
N ILE A 175 -20.22 17.29 8.94
CA ILE A 175 -20.03 16.21 7.97
C ILE A 175 -20.94 15.03 8.35
N PRO A 176 -21.88 14.61 7.48
CA PRO A 176 -22.78 13.50 7.78
C PRO A 176 -22.02 12.20 8.05
N ALA A 177 -22.36 11.49 9.12
CA ALA A 177 -21.72 10.22 9.48
C ALA A 177 -21.79 9.18 8.34
N GLY A 178 -22.91 9.15 7.60
CA GLY A 178 -23.08 8.28 6.44
C GLY A 178 -22.09 8.57 5.29
N PHE A 179 -21.67 9.84 5.13
CA PHE A 179 -20.65 10.19 4.14
C PHE A 179 -19.28 9.63 4.51
N VAL A 180 -18.88 9.75 5.78
CA VAL A 180 -17.61 9.20 6.28
C VAL A 180 -17.59 7.68 6.15
N GLN A 181 -18.69 7.01 6.51
CA GLN A 181 -18.85 5.56 6.36
C GLN A 181 -18.75 5.14 4.89
N GLY A 182 -19.46 5.86 3.99
CA GLY A 182 -19.42 5.63 2.55
C GLY A 182 -18.01 5.78 1.95
N MET A 183 -17.30 6.86 2.28
CA MET A 183 -15.93 7.09 1.80
C MET A 183 -14.95 6.04 2.33
N THR A 184 -15.12 5.60 3.57
CA THR A 184 -14.28 4.55 4.18
C THR A 184 -14.51 3.20 3.49
N LEU A 185 -15.77 2.83 3.24
CA LEU A 185 -16.10 1.62 2.48
C LEU A 185 -15.57 1.68 1.05
N ALA A 186 -15.76 2.79 0.35
CA ALA A 186 -15.20 2.98 -0.98
C ALA A 186 -13.68 2.76 -1.00
N GLY A 187 -12.97 3.33 -0.03
CA GLY A 187 -11.53 3.14 0.14
C GLY A 187 -11.10 1.68 0.35
N SER A 188 -11.89 0.90 1.09
CA SER A 188 -11.59 -0.49 1.40
C SER A 188 -11.90 -1.49 0.26
N LEU A 189 -12.74 -1.09 -0.69
CA LEU A 189 -13.07 -1.89 -1.89
C LEU A 189 -12.07 -1.69 -3.03
N LEU A 190 -11.39 -0.54 -3.10
CA LEU A 190 -10.47 -0.21 -4.19
C LEU A 190 -9.31 -1.20 -4.42
N PRO A 191 -8.72 -1.86 -3.41
CA PRO A 191 -7.76 -2.94 -3.62
C PRO A 191 -8.27 -4.06 -4.55
N ALA A 192 -9.58 -4.31 -4.57
CA ALA A 192 -10.19 -5.30 -5.45
C ALA A 192 -9.97 -4.98 -6.94
N VAL A 193 -9.90 -3.69 -7.30
CA VAL A 193 -9.58 -3.25 -8.67
C VAL A 193 -8.14 -3.63 -9.03
N GLY A 194 -7.19 -3.39 -8.12
CA GLY A 194 -5.80 -3.77 -8.33
C GLY A 194 -5.62 -5.28 -8.51
N PHE A 195 -6.25 -6.09 -7.66
CA PHE A 195 -6.21 -7.55 -7.79
C PHE A 195 -6.89 -8.04 -9.07
N ALA A 196 -8.02 -7.45 -9.47
CA ALA A 196 -8.69 -7.79 -10.71
C ALA A 196 -7.82 -7.49 -11.95
N LEU A 197 -7.11 -6.36 -11.98
CA LEU A 197 -6.20 -6.01 -13.06
C LEU A 197 -5.02 -6.99 -13.13
N LEU A 198 -4.44 -7.35 -11.99
CA LEU A 198 -3.39 -8.37 -11.91
C LEU A 198 -3.86 -9.73 -12.44
N LEU A 199 -5.03 -10.18 -12.00
CA LEU A 199 -5.62 -11.43 -12.49
C LEU A 199 -5.87 -11.39 -13.99
N GLY A 200 -6.21 -10.22 -14.56
CA GLY A 200 -6.35 -10.03 -16.00
C GLY A 200 -5.04 -10.10 -16.79
N MET A 201 -3.89 -9.86 -16.14
CA MET A 201 -2.57 -10.04 -16.75
C MET A 201 -2.08 -11.49 -16.70
N MET A 202 -2.72 -12.34 -15.90
CA MET A 202 -2.34 -13.74 -15.69
C MET A 202 -3.31 -14.68 -16.43
N GLU A 203 -2.88 -15.88 -16.81
CA GLU A 203 -3.74 -16.88 -17.48
C GLU A 203 -4.72 -17.55 -16.49
N LEU A 204 -5.69 -16.78 -15.98
CA LEU A 204 -6.63 -17.27 -14.95
C LEU A 204 -7.39 -18.53 -15.38
N SER A 205 -7.76 -18.63 -16.67
CA SER A 205 -8.46 -19.79 -17.23
C SER A 205 -7.70 -21.10 -17.03
N ARG A 206 -6.37 -21.05 -16.99
CA ARG A 206 -5.50 -22.22 -16.87
C ARG A 206 -5.16 -22.57 -15.42
N TYR A 207 -5.09 -21.59 -14.53
CA TYR A 207 -4.49 -21.74 -13.19
C TYR A 207 -5.41 -21.34 -12.03
N TRP A 208 -6.71 -21.16 -12.26
CA TRP A 208 -7.67 -20.71 -11.24
C TRP A 208 -7.65 -21.54 -9.95
N TYR A 209 -7.36 -22.85 -10.02
CA TYR A 209 -7.32 -23.75 -8.85
C TYR A 209 -6.23 -23.37 -7.84
N LEU A 210 -5.16 -22.68 -8.27
CA LEU A 210 -4.10 -22.22 -7.37
C LEU A 210 -4.59 -21.07 -6.47
N LEU A 211 -5.53 -20.24 -6.93
CA LEU A 211 -6.18 -19.23 -6.07
C LEU A 211 -6.97 -19.88 -4.95
N LEU A 212 -7.63 -21.02 -5.25
CA LEU A 212 -8.41 -21.74 -4.25
C LEU A 212 -7.52 -22.26 -3.12
N ILE A 213 -6.30 -22.75 -3.44
CA ILE A 213 -5.33 -23.19 -2.43
C ILE A 213 -5.00 -22.03 -1.47
N GLY A 214 -4.67 -20.85 -2.01
CA GLY A 214 -4.39 -19.67 -1.21
C GLY A 214 -5.57 -19.21 -0.36
N PHE A 215 -6.76 -19.23 -0.94
CA PHE A 215 -8.00 -18.86 -0.26
C PHE A 215 -8.28 -19.81 0.90
N VAL A 216 -8.21 -21.12 0.70
CA VAL A 216 -8.45 -22.12 1.75
C VAL A 216 -7.40 -21.98 2.87
N ALA A 217 -6.13 -21.78 2.51
CA ALA A 217 -5.08 -21.55 3.48
C ALA A 217 -5.36 -20.34 4.39
N PHE A 218 -5.86 -19.23 3.82
CA PHE A 218 -6.22 -18.05 4.61
C PHE A 218 -7.53 -18.21 5.38
N ALA A 219 -8.61 -18.51 4.67
CA ALA A 219 -9.99 -18.39 5.17
C ALA A 219 -10.39 -19.52 6.12
N TYR A 220 -9.88 -20.74 5.90
CA TYR A 220 -10.24 -21.91 6.71
C TYR A 220 -9.11 -22.34 7.64
N LEU A 221 -7.88 -22.38 7.12
CA LEU A 221 -6.72 -22.81 7.91
C LEU A 221 -6.08 -21.69 8.73
N HIS A 222 -6.54 -20.44 8.55
CA HIS A 222 -6.04 -19.26 9.28
C HIS A 222 -4.51 -19.09 9.15
N VAL A 223 -3.94 -19.53 8.03
CA VAL A 223 -2.50 -19.43 7.78
C VAL A 223 -2.15 -17.96 7.54
N PRO A 224 -1.14 -17.42 8.25
CA PRO A 224 -0.71 -16.04 8.03
C PRO A 224 -0.18 -15.85 6.59
N LEU A 225 -0.23 -14.62 6.08
CA LEU A 225 0.17 -14.30 4.69
C LEU A 225 1.58 -14.79 4.33
N LEU A 226 2.50 -14.76 5.29
CA LEU A 226 3.84 -15.35 5.15
C LEU A 226 3.77 -16.86 4.92
N GLY A 227 2.98 -17.59 5.71
CA GLY A 227 2.80 -19.03 5.53
C GLY A 227 2.20 -19.36 4.16
N ILE A 228 1.24 -18.57 3.68
CA ILE A 228 0.66 -18.73 2.34
C ILE A 228 1.71 -18.50 1.25
N ALA A 229 2.57 -17.49 1.42
CA ALA A 229 3.68 -17.25 0.50
C ALA A 229 4.68 -18.42 0.47
N LEU A 230 5.01 -19.01 1.63
CA LEU A 230 5.87 -20.19 1.71
C LEU A 230 5.22 -21.43 1.07
N ILE A 231 3.92 -21.63 1.27
CA ILE A 231 3.14 -22.67 0.57
C ILE A 231 3.21 -22.43 -0.94
N GLY A 232 2.99 -21.20 -1.39
CA GLY A 232 3.10 -20.83 -2.80
C GLY A 232 4.49 -21.11 -3.38
N VAL A 233 5.56 -20.87 -2.61
CA VAL A 233 6.93 -21.19 -3.02
C VAL A 233 7.12 -22.69 -3.12
N ALA A 234 6.66 -23.47 -2.14
CA ALA A 234 6.74 -24.93 -2.16
C ALA A 234 5.95 -25.52 -3.35
N VAL A 235 4.73 -25.04 -3.59
CA VAL A 235 3.90 -25.44 -4.75
C VAL A 235 4.57 -25.03 -6.06
N ALA A 236 5.16 -23.84 -6.15
CA ALA A 236 5.89 -23.39 -7.32
C ALA A 236 7.14 -24.25 -7.59
N MET A 237 7.93 -24.57 -6.56
CA MET A 237 9.07 -25.47 -6.68
C MET A 237 8.62 -26.85 -7.15
N LEU A 238 7.58 -27.41 -6.51
CA LEU A 238 7.02 -28.71 -6.90
C LEU A 238 6.58 -28.69 -8.36
N PHE A 239 5.82 -27.66 -8.77
CA PHE A 239 5.34 -27.50 -10.14
C PHE A 239 6.50 -27.42 -11.14
N VAL A 240 7.55 -26.65 -10.85
CA VAL A 240 8.74 -26.54 -11.69
C VAL A 240 9.53 -27.85 -11.75
N THR A 241 9.60 -28.59 -10.65
CA THR A 241 10.33 -29.87 -10.60
C THR A 241 9.57 -31.02 -11.27
N LEU A 242 8.24 -31.05 -11.18
CA LEU A 242 7.40 -32.11 -11.77
C LEU A 242 7.23 -31.94 -13.28
N LYS A 243 7.27 -30.72 -13.80
CA LYS A 243 7.26 -30.43 -15.25
C LYS A 243 8.60 -30.71 -15.95
N ARG A 244 9.53 -31.41 -15.31
CA ARG A 244 10.88 -31.70 -15.82
C ARG A 244 10.89 -32.54 -17.10
N ASP A 245 9.86 -33.36 -17.32
CA ASP A 245 9.89 -34.45 -18.31
C ASP A 245 9.11 -34.17 -19.59
N GLU A 246 8.45 -33.02 -19.72
CA GLU A 246 7.98 -32.57 -21.03
C GLU A 246 9.14 -31.84 -21.73
N PRO A 247 9.60 -32.28 -22.93
CA PRO A 247 10.40 -31.39 -23.77
C PRO A 247 9.59 -30.12 -23.88
N ALA A 248 10.21 -28.97 -23.56
CA ALA A 248 9.52 -27.69 -23.48
C ALA A 248 8.58 -27.57 -24.67
N ILE A 249 7.27 -27.78 -24.44
CA ILE A 249 6.26 -27.49 -25.44
C ILE A 249 6.43 -25.99 -25.60
N GLU A 250 7.02 -25.60 -26.74
CA GLU A 250 6.97 -24.23 -27.22
C GLU A 250 5.52 -23.82 -27.00
N ILE A 251 5.31 -22.91 -26.07
CA ILE A 251 4.03 -22.26 -25.92
C ILE A 251 3.82 -21.62 -27.28
N ALA A 252 2.90 -22.19 -28.07
CA ALA A 252 2.47 -21.64 -29.34
C ALA A 252 1.86 -20.27 -29.02
N GLY A 253 2.72 -19.25 -29.07
CA GLY A 253 2.51 -17.96 -28.41
C GLY A 253 3.84 -17.35 -27.98
N GLU A 254 4.68 -17.04 -28.99
CA GLU A 254 5.96 -16.32 -28.91
C GLU A 254 7.10 -17.01 -28.14
N ALA A 255 7.97 -17.68 -28.91
CA ALA A 255 9.38 -17.80 -28.57
C ALA A 255 9.90 -16.43 -28.07
N ASP A 256 10.68 -16.43 -26.98
CA ASP A 256 11.48 -15.28 -26.60
C ASP A 256 12.31 -14.89 -27.83
N SER A 257 11.96 -13.80 -28.50
CA SER A 257 12.96 -13.11 -29.31
C SER A 257 13.96 -12.61 -28.27
N GLU A 258 15.09 -13.30 -28.13
CA GLU A 258 16.24 -12.78 -27.42
C GLU A 258 16.46 -11.34 -27.90
N SER A 259 16.12 -10.35 -27.06
CA SER A 259 16.56 -9.00 -27.34
C SER A 259 18.07 -9.06 -27.15
N THR A 260 18.85 -8.82 -28.20
CA THR A 260 20.31 -8.79 -28.13
C THR A 260 20.73 -7.58 -27.30
N VAL A 261 20.78 -7.76 -25.98
CA VAL A 261 21.22 -6.73 -25.04
C VAL A 261 22.75 -6.76 -25.00
N ASP A 262 23.39 -6.01 -25.90
CA ASP A 262 24.85 -5.90 -25.96
C ASP A 262 25.41 -4.93 -24.90
N ALA A 263 24.57 -4.03 -24.39
CA ALA A 263 24.98 -2.98 -23.46
C ALA A 263 25.11 -3.48 -22.01
N ARG A 264 26.30 -3.32 -21.42
CA ARG A 264 26.53 -3.62 -19.99
C ARG A 264 26.20 -2.43 -19.08
N LEU A 265 25.63 -2.72 -17.91
CA LEU A 265 25.32 -1.71 -16.89
C LEU A 265 26.57 -1.32 -16.09
N THR A 266 26.66 -0.04 -15.74
CA THR A 266 27.73 0.48 -14.88
C THR A 266 27.28 0.59 -13.43
N LYS A 267 28.24 0.70 -12.51
CA LYS A 267 27.97 1.05 -11.10
C LYS A 267 27.26 2.40 -10.94
N GLN A 268 27.36 3.31 -11.91
CA GLN A 268 26.64 4.59 -11.87
C GLN A 268 25.16 4.40 -12.18
N ASP A 269 24.83 3.53 -13.15
CA ASP A 269 23.44 3.23 -13.51
C ASP A 269 22.70 2.58 -12.34
N LEU A 270 23.33 1.58 -11.70
CA LEU A 270 22.78 0.92 -10.51
C LEU A 270 22.53 1.89 -9.36
N ARG A 271 23.47 2.82 -9.12
CA ARG A 271 23.29 3.88 -8.11
C ARG A 271 22.16 4.84 -8.49
N ARG A 272 21.98 5.15 -9.77
CA ARG A 272 20.92 6.04 -10.25
C ARG A 272 19.55 5.39 -10.06
N VAL A 273 19.38 4.13 -10.44
CA VAL A 273 18.15 3.35 -10.23
C VAL A 273 17.80 3.26 -8.75
N PHE A 274 18.75 2.84 -7.91
CA PHE A 274 18.52 2.72 -6.47
C PHE A 274 18.16 4.06 -5.84
N ARG A 275 18.83 5.17 -6.21
CA ARG A 275 18.49 6.49 -5.67
C ARG A 275 17.09 6.94 -6.07
N ARG A 276 16.69 6.75 -7.33
CA ARG A 276 15.32 7.07 -7.76
C ARG A 276 14.30 6.29 -6.93
N TYR A 277 14.52 4.99 -6.75
CA TYR A 277 13.65 4.17 -5.92
C TYR A 277 13.63 4.64 -4.46
N PHE A 278 14.80 4.85 -3.86
CA PHE A 278 14.94 5.26 -2.47
C PHE A 278 14.19 6.56 -2.16
N TRP A 279 14.24 7.54 -3.05
CA TRP A 279 13.65 8.87 -2.79
C TRP A 279 12.19 9.01 -3.20
N SER A 280 11.66 8.14 -4.06
CA SER A 280 10.36 8.40 -4.68
C SER A 280 9.48 7.18 -4.92
N SER A 281 9.79 6.00 -4.36
CA SER A 281 9.11 4.72 -4.66
C SER A 281 7.58 4.76 -4.63
N GLN A 282 6.95 5.51 -3.71
CA GLN A 282 5.48 5.58 -3.57
C GLN A 282 4.88 6.96 -3.88
N ILE A 283 5.64 7.92 -4.40
CA ILE A 283 5.11 9.28 -4.65
C ILE A 283 3.88 9.25 -5.58
N SER A 284 3.89 8.33 -6.55
CA SER A 284 2.78 8.13 -7.48
C SER A 284 1.89 6.96 -7.11
N TRP A 285 1.80 6.60 -5.83
CA TRP A 285 0.93 5.52 -5.38
C TRP A 285 -0.54 5.86 -5.67
N ASN A 286 -1.24 4.92 -6.29
CA ASN A 286 -2.64 5.07 -6.67
C ASN A 286 -3.38 3.73 -6.61
N TYR A 287 -4.71 3.74 -6.64
CA TYR A 287 -5.48 2.49 -6.49
C TYR A 287 -5.43 1.55 -7.68
N GLU A 288 -5.14 2.07 -8.87
CA GLU A 288 -5.14 1.25 -10.08
C GLU A 288 -3.87 0.42 -10.20
N ARG A 289 -2.70 1.05 -10.03
CA ARG A 289 -1.39 0.43 -10.29
C ARG A 289 -0.41 0.57 -9.13
N MET A 290 -0.84 1.14 -8.01
CA MET A 290 -0.08 1.25 -6.78
C MET A 290 1.29 1.88 -7.04
N GLN A 291 2.39 1.17 -6.81
CA GLN A 291 3.76 1.68 -6.92
C GLN A 291 4.34 1.65 -8.35
N ALA A 292 3.56 1.21 -9.36
CA ALA A 292 4.04 0.95 -10.72
C ALA A 292 4.83 2.10 -11.36
N LEU A 293 4.28 3.32 -11.34
CA LEU A 293 4.94 4.48 -11.95
C LEU A 293 6.26 4.85 -11.24
N GLY A 294 6.33 4.69 -9.91
CA GLY A 294 7.59 4.85 -9.17
C GLY A 294 8.64 3.79 -9.54
N PHE A 295 8.19 2.55 -9.77
CA PHE A 295 9.06 1.47 -10.25
C PHE A 295 9.57 1.75 -11.68
N ALA A 296 8.67 2.09 -12.62
CA ALA A 296 9.03 2.43 -13.99
C ALA A 296 9.98 3.63 -14.07
N TYR A 297 9.72 4.69 -13.31
CA TYR A 297 10.60 5.84 -13.17
C TYR A 297 12.00 5.46 -12.66
N SER A 298 12.06 4.51 -11.72
CA SER A 298 13.32 4.00 -11.18
C SER A 298 14.09 3.17 -12.20
N MET A 299 13.40 2.34 -12.99
CA MET A 299 13.98 1.47 -14.03
C MET A 299 14.41 2.23 -15.30
N GLU A 300 13.80 3.38 -15.59
CA GLU A 300 14.01 4.14 -16.82
C GLU A 300 15.49 4.31 -17.23
N PRO A 301 16.45 4.66 -16.36
CA PRO A 301 17.84 4.84 -16.77
C PRO A 301 18.52 3.56 -17.24
N VAL A 302 18.11 2.42 -16.68
CA VAL A 302 18.59 1.10 -17.09
C VAL A 302 17.97 0.72 -18.42
N LEU A 303 16.64 0.86 -18.55
CA LEU A 303 15.95 0.57 -19.81
C LEU A 303 16.50 1.41 -20.97
N ARG A 304 16.75 2.70 -20.72
CA ARG A 304 17.32 3.62 -21.72
C ARG A 304 18.72 3.23 -22.18
N ARG A 305 19.49 2.56 -21.31
CA ARG A 305 20.85 2.10 -21.60
C ARG A 305 20.87 0.73 -22.30
N LEU A 306 20.00 -0.17 -21.88
CA LEU A 306 19.91 -1.53 -22.42
C LEU A 306 19.23 -1.57 -23.78
N TYR A 307 18.26 -0.67 -24.01
CA TYR A 307 17.45 -0.61 -25.22
C TYR A 307 17.67 0.73 -25.94
N PRO A 308 18.68 0.84 -26.83
CA PRO A 308 18.91 2.04 -27.62
C PRO A 308 17.79 2.29 -28.64
N GLU A 309 17.18 1.21 -29.14
CA GLU A 309 16.04 1.27 -30.05
C GLU A 309 14.78 1.75 -29.34
N LYS A 310 14.08 2.69 -29.97
CA LYS A 310 12.91 3.35 -29.36
C LYS A 310 11.80 2.35 -29.06
N ALA A 311 11.55 1.40 -29.95
CA ALA A 311 10.48 0.41 -29.80
C ALA A 311 10.69 -0.46 -28.55
N ASP A 312 11.91 -1.00 -28.39
CA ASP A 312 12.24 -1.86 -27.25
C ASP A 312 12.28 -1.08 -25.92
N TYR A 313 12.74 0.16 -25.96
CA TYR A 313 12.71 1.05 -24.81
C TYR A 313 11.28 1.36 -24.34
N VAL A 314 10.37 1.66 -25.28
CA VAL A 314 8.95 1.90 -25.01
C VAL A 314 8.29 0.64 -24.44
N ALA A 315 8.55 -0.52 -25.04
CA ALA A 315 8.06 -1.80 -24.54
C ALA A 315 8.58 -2.08 -23.11
N GLY A 316 9.83 -1.73 -22.83
CA GLY A 316 10.42 -1.80 -21.49
C GLY A 316 9.71 -0.92 -20.47
N LEU A 317 9.43 0.34 -20.81
CA LEU A 317 8.70 1.26 -19.95
C LEU A 317 7.28 0.73 -19.66
N GLN A 318 6.55 0.33 -20.68
CA GLN A 318 5.17 -0.17 -20.55
C GLN A 318 5.10 -1.45 -19.71
N ARG A 319 6.06 -2.36 -19.88
CA ARG A 319 6.20 -3.58 -19.07
C ARG A 319 6.40 -3.27 -17.59
N HIS A 320 7.22 -2.27 -17.26
CA HIS A 320 7.49 -1.90 -15.88
C HIS A 320 6.48 -0.93 -15.27
N LEU A 321 5.61 -0.33 -16.10
CA LEU A 321 4.48 0.51 -15.71
C LEU A 321 3.20 -0.30 -15.38
N GLN A 322 3.24 -1.62 -15.57
CA GLN A 322 2.21 -2.53 -15.08
C GLN A 322 2.13 -2.53 -13.56
N PHE A 323 0.98 -2.97 -13.03
CA PHE A 323 0.71 -3.04 -11.59
C PHE A 323 1.91 -3.53 -10.81
N PHE A 324 2.28 -2.79 -9.76
CA PHE A 324 3.32 -3.20 -8.83
C PHE A 324 2.96 -2.75 -7.43
N ASN A 325 2.94 -3.69 -6.49
CA ASN A 325 2.79 -3.35 -5.08
C ASN A 325 3.51 -4.35 -4.20
N THR A 326 4.38 -3.85 -3.34
CA THR A 326 5.06 -4.66 -2.35
C THR A 326 5.50 -3.80 -1.16
N SER A 327 6.06 -4.44 -0.14
CA SER A 327 6.69 -3.73 0.97
C SER A 327 7.88 -2.94 0.44
N VAL A 328 7.85 -1.62 0.60
CA VAL A 328 8.87 -0.69 0.06
C VAL A 328 10.26 -0.96 0.63
N LEU A 329 10.33 -1.48 1.84
CA LEU A 329 11.57 -1.63 2.58
C LEU A 329 12.24 -2.99 2.34
N VAL A 330 11.47 -4.03 2.05
CA VAL A 330 12.01 -5.39 1.84
C VAL A 330 11.80 -5.86 0.42
N GLY A 331 10.56 -5.86 -0.08
CA GLY A 331 10.26 -6.37 -1.40
C GLY A 331 10.73 -5.48 -2.53
N GLY A 332 10.55 -4.17 -2.36
CA GLY A 332 10.92 -3.17 -3.36
C GLY A 332 12.35 -3.29 -3.89
N PRO A 333 13.37 -3.17 -3.02
CA PRO A 333 14.77 -3.26 -3.44
C PRO A 333 15.16 -4.63 -3.99
N LEU A 334 14.63 -5.73 -3.42
CA LEU A 334 14.88 -7.09 -3.90
C LEU A 334 14.36 -7.27 -5.33
N ILE A 335 13.09 -6.92 -5.55
CA ILE A 335 12.45 -7.06 -6.85
C ILE A 335 13.12 -6.15 -7.87
N LEU A 336 13.37 -4.89 -7.52
CA LEU A 336 14.07 -3.94 -8.40
C LEU A 336 15.46 -4.46 -8.80
N GLY A 337 16.24 -4.97 -7.85
CA GLY A 337 17.56 -5.55 -8.14
C GLY A 337 17.49 -6.74 -9.09
N SER A 338 16.55 -7.66 -8.85
CA SER A 338 16.34 -8.82 -9.75
C SER A 338 15.86 -8.42 -11.14
N SER A 339 14.94 -7.45 -11.25
CA SER A 339 14.44 -6.97 -12.53
C SER A 339 15.55 -6.31 -13.34
N VAL A 340 16.41 -5.50 -12.71
CA VAL A 340 17.58 -4.92 -13.38
C VAL A 340 18.51 -6.01 -13.93
N ALA A 341 18.75 -7.07 -13.15
CA ALA A 341 19.62 -8.16 -13.59
C ALA A 341 19.04 -8.96 -14.76
N LEU A 342 17.75 -9.26 -14.72
CA LEU A 342 17.06 -10.03 -15.77
C LEU A 342 16.90 -9.25 -17.08
N GLU A 343 16.64 -7.94 -16.98
CA GLU A 343 16.64 -7.03 -18.14
C GLU A 343 18.05 -6.94 -18.75
N GLU A 344 19.11 -6.82 -17.94
CA GLU A 344 20.49 -6.82 -18.44
C GLU A 344 20.89 -8.15 -19.09
N ALA A 345 20.27 -9.26 -18.68
CA ALA A 345 20.47 -10.56 -19.29
C ALA A 345 19.64 -10.79 -20.57
N GLY A 346 18.89 -9.79 -21.05
CA GLY A 346 18.06 -9.93 -22.25
C GLY A 346 16.83 -10.81 -22.07
N THR A 347 16.33 -10.98 -20.84
CA THR A 347 15.13 -11.80 -20.53
C THR A 347 13.97 -10.97 -19.97
N PRO A 348 13.43 -10.02 -20.75
CA PRO A 348 12.43 -9.06 -20.27
C PRO A 348 11.13 -9.72 -19.78
N LYS A 349 10.68 -10.83 -20.41
CA LYS A 349 9.51 -11.59 -19.94
C LYS A 349 9.75 -12.21 -18.56
N SER A 350 10.96 -12.72 -18.32
CA SER A 350 11.38 -13.24 -17.02
C SER A 350 11.45 -12.14 -15.96
N ALA A 351 11.92 -10.95 -16.33
CA ALA A 351 11.94 -9.80 -15.43
C ALA A 351 10.52 -9.41 -14.94
N ALA A 352 9.54 -9.39 -15.85
CA ALA A 352 8.15 -9.06 -15.50
C ALA A 352 7.45 -10.15 -14.67
N SER A 353 7.57 -11.42 -15.06
CA SER A 353 6.98 -12.54 -14.32
C SER A 353 7.56 -12.69 -12.92
N THR A 354 8.89 -12.57 -12.77
CA THR A 354 9.57 -12.57 -11.47
C THR A 354 9.10 -11.41 -10.60
N LYS A 355 8.94 -10.21 -11.19
CA LYS A 355 8.40 -9.04 -10.49
C LYS A 355 7.02 -9.35 -9.92
N VAL A 356 6.08 -9.84 -10.73
CA VAL A 356 4.70 -10.16 -10.31
C VAL A 356 4.68 -11.24 -9.22
N ALA A 357 5.49 -12.29 -9.38
CA ALA A 357 5.53 -13.39 -8.44
C ALA A 357 6.05 -13.04 -7.05
N LEU A 358 7.04 -12.14 -6.99
CA LEU A 358 7.68 -11.77 -5.75
C LEU A 358 6.93 -10.65 -5.01
N MET A 359 6.10 -9.86 -5.71
CA MET A 359 5.35 -8.74 -5.12
C MET A 359 4.60 -9.17 -3.84
N GLY A 360 3.81 -10.25 -3.93
CA GLY A 360 2.98 -10.73 -2.83
C GLY A 360 3.77 -11.32 -1.66
N PRO A 361 4.63 -12.34 -1.86
CA PRO A 361 5.50 -12.90 -0.81
C PRO A 361 6.32 -11.84 -0.09
N MET A 362 6.94 -10.94 -0.84
CA MET A 362 7.79 -9.91 -0.25
C MET A 362 6.98 -8.80 0.42
N ALA A 363 5.74 -8.55 -0.03
CA ALA A 363 4.80 -7.71 0.70
C ALA A 363 4.50 -8.33 2.06
N GLY A 364 4.04 -9.58 2.10
CA GLY A 364 3.68 -10.26 3.35
C GLY A 364 4.84 -10.33 4.34
N ILE A 365 6.05 -10.68 3.88
CA ILE A 365 7.26 -10.69 4.72
C ILE A 365 7.57 -9.29 5.21
N GLY A 366 7.73 -8.33 4.30
CA GLY A 366 8.17 -6.99 4.66
C GLY A 366 7.19 -6.28 5.57
N ASP A 367 5.89 -6.45 5.31
CA ASP A 367 4.83 -5.84 6.09
C ASP A 367 4.77 -6.40 7.51
N THR A 368 4.89 -7.72 7.67
CA THR A 368 4.90 -8.37 8.98
C THR A 368 6.18 -8.03 9.76
N VAL A 369 7.35 -8.19 9.13
CA VAL A 369 8.63 -8.02 9.82
C VAL A 369 8.89 -6.56 10.14
N VAL A 370 8.66 -5.66 9.19
CA VAL A 370 9.04 -4.26 9.36
C VAL A 370 7.94 -3.46 10.04
N PHE A 371 6.70 -3.52 9.56
CA PHE A 371 5.62 -2.73 10.13
C PHE A 371 5.06 -3.39 11.39
N ALA A 372 4.67 -4.66 11.33
CA ALA A 372 4.02 -5.29 12.49
C ALA A 372 4.97 -5.58 13.66
N LEU A 373 6.20 -6.03 13.41
CA LEU A 373 7.15 -6.39 14.47
C LEU A 373 8.15 -5.28 14.80
N TYR A 374 9.00 -4.92 13.85
CA TYR A 374 10.12 -4.00 14.08
C TYR A 374 9.64 -2.61 14.53
N ASN A 375 8.75 -1.99 13.76
CA ASN A 375 8.23 -0.65 14.09
C ASN A 375 7.41 -0.67 15.37
N SER A 376 6.60 -1.70 15.61
CA SER A 376 5.84 -1.78 16.86
C SER A 376 6.76 -1.73 18.07
N ILE A 377 7.89 -2.46 18.06
CA ILE A 377 8.88 -2.40 19.15
C ILE A 377 9.50 -1.00 19.25
N VAL A 378 10.05 -0.49 18.14
CA VAL A 378 10.77 0.79 18.11
C VAL A 378 9.89 1.95 18.55
N PHE A 379 8.69 2.06 18.00
CA PHE A 379 7.77 3.16 18.27
C PHE A 379 7.06 3.01 19.62
N THR A 380 6.80 1.78 20.12
CA THR A 380 6.31 1.58 21.50
C THR A 380 7.34 2.07 22.51
N MET A 381 8.62 1.70 22.33
CA MET A 381 9.70 2.17 23.19
C MET A 381 9.86 3.70 23.11
N GLY A 382 9.91 4.25 21.90
CA GLY A 382 10.01 5.69 21.67
C GLY A 382 8.86 6.47 22.31
N ALA A 383 7.62 5.99 22.14
CA ALA A 383 6.44 6.58 22.76
C ALA A 383 6.46 6.46 24.29
N SER A 384 6.89 5.33 24.85
CA SER A 384 6.97 5.12 26.30
C SER A 384 7.91 6.11 26.98
N TRP A 385 9.07 6.40 26.38
CA TRP A 385 9.99 7.43 26.88
C TRP A 385 9.44 8.85 26.68
N ALA A 386 8.80 9.10 25.54
CA ALA A 386 8.17 10.39 25.26
C ALA A 386 7.05 10.74 26.25
N LEU A 387 6.23 9.75 26.66
CA LEU A 387 5.19 9.92 27.68
C LEU A 387 5.74 10.32 29.07
N GLN A 388 7.03 10.03 29.34
CA GLN A 388 7.74 10.48 30.53
C GLN A 388 8.40 11.87 30.34
N GLY A 389 8.14 12.54 29.22
CA GLY A 389 8.75 13.82 28.86
C GLY A 389 10.15 13.70 28.25
N ASN A 390 10.63 12.49 27.94
CA ASN A 390 11.99 12.27 27.44
C ASN A 390 12.08 12.34 25.91
N TRP A 391 12.77 13.36 25.40
CA TRP A 391 13.01 13.60 23.97
C TRP A 391 13.92 12.58 23.29
N LEU A 392 14.59 11.71 24.06
CA LEU A 392 15.29 10.55 23.49
C LEU A 392 14.31 9.59 22.81
N GLY A 393 13.03 9.59 23.16
CA GLY A 393 12.01 8.75 22.53
C GLY A 393 11.89 8.95 21.00
N PRO A 394 11.48 10.14 20.52
CA PRO A 394 11.40 10.43 19.09
C PRO A 394 12.76 10.35 18.39
N ALA A 395 13.85 10.77 19.04
CA ALA A 395 15.19 10.70 18.46
C ALA A 395 15.65 9.25 18.23
N PHE A 396 15.41 8.37 19.21
CA PHE A 396 15.67 6.93 19.09
C PHE A 396 14.87 6.33 17.94
N ALA A 397 13.56 6.60 17.87
CA ALA A 397 12.72 6.09 16.79
C ALA A 397 13.21 6.54 15.41
N ALA A 398 13.54 7.84 15.25
CA ALA A 398 14.06 8.39 14.01
C ALA A 398 15.36 7.71 13.56
N VAL A 399 16.32 7.49 14.47
CA VAL A 399 17.60 6.82 14.16
C VAL A 399 17.40 5.36 13.79
N MET A 400 16.54 4.65 14.55
CA MET A 400 16.21 3.25 14.31
C MET A 400 15.41 3.04 13.02
N VAL A 401 14.76 4.07 12.49
CA VAL A 401 14.24 4.03 11.12
C VAL A 401 15.37 4.28 10.12
N LEU A 402 16.05 5.43 10.24
CA LEU A 402 17.00 5.92 9.24
C LEU A 402 18.06 4.88 8.88
N VAL A 403 18.79 4.41 9.90
CA VAL A 403 20.02 3.63 9.71
C VAL A 403 19.68 2.24 9.16
N PRO A 404 18.80 1.45 9.80
CA PRO A 404 18.46 0.11 9.32
C PRO A 404 17.78 0.15 7.95
N TYR A 405 16.85 1.08 7.70
CA TYR A 405 16.16 1.15 6.41
C TYR A 405 17.09 1.55 5.27
N ALA A 406 18.05 2.44 5.50
CA ALA A 406 19.03 2.81 4.48
C ALA A 406 19.99 1.66 4.17
N LEU A 407 20.51 0.99 5.20
CA LEU A 407 21.47 -0.10 5.05
C LEU A 407 20.84 -1.34 4.41
N ILE A 408 19.70 -1.79 4.93
CA ILE A 408 19.02 -3.00 4.48
C ILE A 408 18.57 -2.87 3.02
N ARG A 409 17.92 -1.75 2.65
CA ARG A 409 17.49 -1.53 1.26
C ARG A 409 18.65 -1.54 0.29
N ARG A 410 19.77 -0.88 0.66
CA ARG A 410 20.97 -0.85 -0.19
C ARG A 410 21.57 -2.24 -0.34
N TRP A 411 21.65 -3.00 0.75
CA TRP A 411 22.17 -4.36 0.74
C TRP A 411 21.29 -5.28 -0.11
N GLN A 412 19.97 -5.26 0.09
CA GLN A 412 18.99 -6.06 -0.65
C GLN A 412 19.06 -5.83 -2.15
N PHE A 413 19.05 -4.57 -2.59
CA PHE A 413 19.16 -4.23 -4.01
C PHE A 413 20.44 -4.80 -4.63
N GLY A 414 21.59 -4.60 -3.95
CA GLY A 414 22.87 -5.11 -4.42
C GLY A 414 22.95 -6.64 -4.42
N PHE A 415 22.37 -7.28 -3.41
CA PHE A 415 22.28 -8.74 -3.30
C PHE A 415 21.44 -9.33 -4.44
N ALA A 416 20.21 -8.84 -4.63
CA ALA A 416 19.30 -9.34 -5.65
C ALA A 416 19.83 -9.14 -7.07
N TYR A 417 20.50 -8.01 -7.33
CA TYR A 417 21.15 -7.79 -8.62
C TYR A 417 22.29 -8.78 -8.89
N ARG A 418 23.17 -9.02 -7.91
CA ARG A 418 24.28 -9.99 -8.05
C ARG A 418 23.77 -11.41 -8.25
N GLU A 419 22.76 -11.79 -7.47
CA GLU A 419 22.18 -13.13 -7.52
C GLU A 419 21.40 -13.35 -8.82
N GLY A 420 20.61 -12.36 -9.25
CA GLY A 420 19.92 -12.39 -10.54
C GLY A 420 20.89 -12.53 -11.71
N LYS A 421 22.04 -11.84 -11.67
CA LYS A 421 23.10 -12.01 -12.67
C LYS A 421 23.71 -13.40 -12.67
N ARG A 422 23.96 -13.97 -11.49
CA ARG A 422 24.50 -15.33 -11.36
C ARG A 422 23.55 -16.35 -11.97
N LEU A 423 22.26 -16.24 -11.66
CA LEU A 423 21.23 -17.14 -12.19
C LEU A 423 21.12 -16.98 -13.71
N ALA A 424 21.10 -15.76 -14.23
CA ALA A 424 20.99 -15.53 -15.67
C ALA A 424 22.21 -16.01 -16.47
N GLY A 425 23.43 -15.88 -15.93
CA GLY A 425 24.65 -16.30 -16.63
C GLY A 425 24.88 -17.82 -16.67
N HIS A 426 24.19 -18.58 -15.82
CA HIS A 426 24.43 -20.02 -15.62
C HIS A 426 23.26 -20.91 -16.07
N LEU A 427 22.09 -20.33 -16.39
CA LEU A 427 20.88 -21.06 -16.72
C LEU A 427 20.56 -20.93 -18.21
N ALA A 428 20.36 -22.07 -18.88
CA ALA A 428 19.87 -22.10 -20.27
C ALA A 428 18.50 -21.38 -20.37
N ALA A 429 18.16 -20.82 -21.53
CA ALA A 429 16.91 -20.08 -21.74
C ALA A 429 15.64 -20.83 -21.24
N GLY A 430 15.58 -22.14 -21.44
CA GLY A 430 14.48 -22.98 -20.93
C GLY A 430 14.40 -23.13 -19.41
N ALA A 431 15.46 -22.82 -18.66
CA ALA A 431 15.42 -22.74 -17.20
C ALA A 431 14.86 -21.40 -16.71
N LEU A 432 15.11 -20.29 -17.41
CA LEU A 432 14.53 -18.99 -17.08
C LEU A 432 13.01 -18.98 -17.31
N ALA A 433 12.54 -19.59 -18.42
CA ALA A 433 11.11 -19.78 -18.67
C ALA A 433 10.42 -20.65 -17.58
N ARG A 434 11.12 -21.65 -17.03
CA ARG A 434 10.61 -22.45 -15.90
C ARG A 434 10.54 -21.66 -14.61
N VAL A 435 11.54 -20.81 -14.32
CA VAL A 435 11.50 -19.89 -13.19
C VAL A 435 10.31 -18.94 -13.31
N ALA A 436 10.06 -18.39 -14.51
CA ALA A 436 8.89 -17.55 -14.79
C ALA A 436 7.56 -18.28 -14.55
N GLN A 437 7.42 -19.55 -14.97
CA GLN A 437 6.23 -20.36 -14.69
C GLN A 437 6.04 -20.61 -13.19
N GLY A 438 7.11 -20.96 -12.46
CA GLY A 438 7.05 -21.10 -10.99
C GLY A 438 6.65 -19.79 -10.31
N ALA A 439 7.14 -18.67 -10.83
CA ALA A 439 6.74 -17.33 -10.41
C ALA A 439 5.22 -17.10 -10.58
N THR A 440 4.65 -17.47 -11.72
CA THR A 440 3.20 -17.38 -11.96
C THR A 440 2.39 -18.25 -10.99
N VAL A 441 2.84 -19.49 -10.74
CA VAL A 441 2.20 -20.42 -9.79
C VAL A 441 2.18 -19.84 -8.37
N LEU A 442 3.33 -19.34 -7.92
CA LEU A 442 3.46 -18.62 -6.66
C LEU A 442 2.49 -17.43 -6.59
N GLY A 443 2.43 -16.63 -7.65
CA GLY A 443 1.54 -15.48 -7.75
C GLY A 443 0.07 -15.83 -7.53
N PHE A 444 -0.43 -16.91 -8.14
CA PHE A 444 -1.82 -17.34 -7.96
C PHE A 444 -2.11 -17.83 -6.54
N VAL A 445 -1.23 -18.64 -5.94
CA VAL A 445 -1.43 -19.09 -4.54
C VAL A 445 -1.46 -17.91 -3.59
N VAL A 446 -0.58 -16.92 -3.80
CA VAL A 446 -0.52 -15.74 -2.94
C VAL A 446 -1.75 -14.84 -3.12
N LEU A 447 -2.17 -14.58 -4.36
CA LEU A 447 -3.38 -13.79 -4.65
C LEU A 447 -4.63 -14.40 -3.99
N GLY A 448 -4.73 -15.72 -3.95
CA GLY A 448 -5.83 -16.43 -3.31
C GLY A 448 -6.00 -16.11 -1.83
N GLY A 449 -4.89 -15.99 -1.10
CA GLY A 449 -4.91 -15.57 0.32
C GLY A 449 -4.99 -14.06 0.51
N PHE A 450 -4.47 -13.29 -0.44
CA PHE A 450 -4.38 -11.83 -0.33
C PHE A 450 -5.73 -11.15 -0.49
N ILE A 451 -6.55 -11.59 -1.43
CA ILE A 451 -7.88 -11.02 -1.68
C ILE A 451 -8.74 -10.96 -0.40
N PRO A 452 -9.02 -12.07 0.31
CA PRO A 452 -9.81 -12.03 1.54
C PRO A 452 -9.12 -11.29 2.70
N SER A 453 -7.79 -11.19 2.67
CA SER A 453 -7.03 -10.51 3.73
C SER A 453 -7.04 -8.98 3.61
N ILE A 454 -7.09 -8.44 2.38
CA ILE A 454 -6.88 -7.01 2.09
C ILE A 454 -8.19 -6.31 1.71
N VAL A 455 -9.08 -6.96 0.96
CA VAL A 455 -10.37 -6.37 0.60
C VAL A 455 -11.30 -6.48 1.81
N LYS A 456 -11.65 -5.33 2.40
CA LYS A 456 -12.44 -5.28 3.64
C LYS A 456 -13.86 -4.83 3.34
N VAL A 457 -14.80 -5.79 3.43
CA VAL A 457 -16.23 -5.56 3.27
C VAL A 457 -17.01 -6.62 4.02
N VAL A 458 -17.95 -6.18 4.84
CA VAL A 458 -18.93 -7.01 5.54
C VAL A 458 -20.32 -6.38 5.42
N THR A 459 -21.36 -7.18 5.53
CA THR A 459 -22.73 -6.67 5.65
C THR A 459 -23.03 -6.26 7.09
N THR A 460 -23.65 -5.09 7.26
CA THR A 460 -24.10 -4.56 8.56
C THR A 460 -25.57 -4.90 8.83
N LEU A 461 -26.23 -5.60 7.92
CA LEU A 461 -27.63 -5.96 8.04
C LEU A 461 -27.81 -7.06 9.12
N THR A 462 -28.71 -6.79 10.05
CA THR A 462 -29.13 -7.74 11.10
C THR A 462 -30.58 -8.15 10.89
N TYR A 463 -30.87 -9.45 10.97
CA TYR A 463 -32.23 -9.96 11.00
C TYR A 463 -32.66 -10.23 12.44
N ARG A 464 -33.88 -9.83 12.82
CA ARG A 464 -34.40 -10.05 14.18
C ARG A 464 -35.12 -11.40 14.23
N GLN A 465 -34.64 -12.30 15.09
CA GLN A 465 -35.27 -13.58 15.34
C GLN A 465 -35.68 -13.68 16.81
N THR A 466 -36.95 -13.98 17.07
CA THR A 466 -37.45 -14.20 18.43
C THR A 466 -37.14 -15.64 18.81
N THR A 467 -36.31 -15.84 19.83
CA THR A 467 -36.01 -17.16 20.40
C THR A 467 -36.43 -17.20 21.86
N THR A 468 -37.05 -18.30 22.28
CA THR A 468 -37.54 -18.48 23.64
C THR A 468 -36.39 -19.02 24.50
N VAL A 469 -35.85 -18.21 25.40
CA VAL A 469 -34.86 -18.64 26.41
C VAL A 469 -35.54 -18.54 27.77
N GLN A 470 -35.65 -19.65 28.50
CA GLN A 470 -36.36 -19.74 29.79
C GLN A 470 -37.84 -19.31 29.76
N GLY A 471 -38.57 -19.62 28.69
CA GLY A 471 -40.01 -19.34 28.59
C GLY A 471 -40.38 -17.87 28.35
N GLN A 472 -39.41 -16.97 28.19
CA GLN A 472 -39.62 -15.59 27.77
C GLN A 472 -39.14 -15.39 26.33
N PRO A 473 -39.91 -14.70 25.45
CA PRO A 473 -39.47 -14.40 24.10
C PRO A 473 -38.36 -13.34 24.12
N VAL A 474 -37.13 -13.73 23.80
CA VAL A 474 -35.99 -12.81 23.67
C VAL A 474 -35.75 -12.57 22.18
N THR A 475 -35.93 -11.32 21.75
CA THR A 475 -35.60 -10.88 20.40
C THR A 475 -34.09 -10.71 20.29
N GLN A 476 -33.41 -11.63 19.60
CA GLN A 476 -31.98 -11.50 19.31
C GLN A 476 -31.78 -10.99 17.89
N ALA A 477 -30.93 -9.97 17.72
CA ALA A 477 -30.48 -9.52 16.42
C ALA A 477 -29.39 -10.46 15.92
N VAL A 478 -29.69 -11.28 14.91
CA VAL A 478 -28.73 -12.18 14.26
C VAL A 478 -28.09 -11.42 13.10
N ALA A 479 -26.77 -11.25 13.13
CA ALA A 479 -26.04 -10.62 12.04
C ALA A 479 -26.03 -11.52 10.80
N ILE A 480 -26.39 -10.98 9.63
CA ILE A 480 -26.37 -11.74 8.37
C ILE A 480 -24.92 -12.14 8.02
N GLN A 481 -23.94 -11.31 8.39
CA GLN A 481 -22.52 -11.59 8.17
C GLN A 481 -22.08 -12.91 8.81
N ASP A 482 -22.47 -13.16 10.08
CA ASP A 482 -22.07 -14.38 10.81
C ASP A 482 -22.57 -15.64 10.08
N ARG A 483 -23.75 -15.60 9.43
CA ARG A 483 -24.29 -16.70 8.62
C ARG A 483 -23.57 -16.90 7.30
N LEU A 484 -23.14 -15.81 6.66
CA LEU A 484 -22.34 -15.91 5.43
C LEU A 484 -20.97 -16.52 5.74
N ASP A 485 -20.34 -16.12 6.84
CA ASP A 485 -19.04 -16.65 7.24
C ASP A 485 -19.11 -18.11 7.72
N GLU A 486 -20.25 -18.57 8.26
CA GLU A 486 -20.52 -20.00 8.53
C GLU A 486 -20.52 -20.85 7.24
N LEU A 487 -21.00 -20.30 6.12
CA LEU A 487 -21.02 -21.00 4.83
C LEU A 487 -19.66 -20.94 4.14
N VAL A 488 -19.18 -19.72 3.89
CA VAL A 488 -17.90 -19.45 3.24
C VAL A 488 -17.31 -18.16 3.85
N PRO A 489 -16.24 -18.28 4.67
CA PRO A 489 -15.60 -17.11 5.26
C PRO A 489 -15.08 -16.17 4.17
N PHE A 490 -15.23 -14.86 4.38
CA PHE A 490 -14.74 -13.83 3.44
C PHE A 490 -15.32 -13.94 2.01
N LEU A 491 -16.55 -14.45 1.89
CA LEU A 491 -17.24 -14.54 0.60
C LEU A 491 -17.39 -13.18 -0.09
N LEU A 492 -17.77 -12.13 0.64
CA LEU A 492 -18.00 -10.79 0.09
C LEU A 492 -16.74 -10.19 -0.55
N PRO A 493 -15.56 -10.17 0.11
CA PRO A 493 -14.28 -9.79 -0.52
C PRO A 493 -13.99 -10.49 -1.85
N VAL A 494 -14.23 -11.80 -1.93
CA VAL A 494 -14.00 -12.60 -3.13
C VAL A 494 -15.00 -12.24 -4.22
N LEU A 495 -16.29 -12.10 -3.88
CA LEU A 495 -17.34 -11.73 -4.83
C LEU A 495 -17.15 -10.33 -5.40
N VAL A 496 -16.76 -9.35 -4.57
CA VAL A 496 -16.44 -8.00 -5.05
C VAL A 496 -15.28 -8.07 -6.05
N THR A 497 -14.20 -8.77 -5.70
CA THR A 497 -13.02 -8.89 -6.58
C THR A 497 -13.36 -9.61 -7.88
N ALA A 498 -14.15 -10.69 -7.82
CA ALA A 498 -14.63 -11.40 -8.99
C ALA A 498 -15.54 -10.51 -9.87
N GLY A 499 -16.44 -9.73 -9.26
CA GLY A 499 -17.28 -8.77 -9.98
C GLY A 499 -16.47 -7.72 -10.72
N VAL A 500 -15.45 -7.16 -10.06
CA VAL A 500 -14.53 -6.20 -10.67
C VAL A 500 -13.69 -6.84 -11.79
N TYR A 501 -13.24 -8.08 -11.60
CA TYR A 501 -12.56 -8.85 -12.64
C TYR A 501 -13.46 -9.07 -13.87
N LEU A 502 -14.75 -9.38 -13.68
CA LEU A 502 -15.70 -9.53 -14.79
C LEU A 502 -15.91 -8.22 -15.56
N LEU A 503 -16.00 -7.09 -14.86
CA LEU A 503 -16.08 -5.76 -15.50
C LEU A 503 -14.82 -5.44 -16.32
N THR A 504 -13.66 -5.90 -15.84
CA THR A 504 -12.37 -5.69 -16.52
C THR A 504 -12.20 -6.63 -17.71
N ALA A 505 -12.36 -7.93 -17.52
CA ALA A 505 -12.03 -8.96 -18.49
C ALA A 505 -13.15 -9.21 -19.52
N LYS A 506 -14.43 -9.16 -19.11
CA LYS A 506 -15.56 -9.42 -20.01
C LYS A 506 -16.16 -8.14 -20.59
N ALA A 507 -16.42 -7.14 -19.74
CA ALA A 507 -16.99 -5.87 -20.21
C ALA A 507 -15.95 -4.91 -20.81
N ARG A 508 -14.64 -5.22 -20.68
CA ARG A 508 -13.51 -4.43 -21.20
C ARG A 508 -13.61 -2.94 -20.86
N LEU A 509 -14.18 -2.63 -19.69
CA LEU A 509 -14.30 -1.26 -19.21
C LEU A 509 -12.92 -0.70 -18.91
N ARG A 510 -12.73 0.59 -19.17
CA ARG A 510 -11.48 1.26 -18.81
C ARG A 510 -11.34 1.31 -17.28
N PRO A 511 -10.14 1.09 -16.73
CA PRO A 511 -9.91 1.09 -15.28
C PRO A 511 -10.47 2.30 -14.52
N VAL A 512 -10.41 3.51 -15.11
CA VAL A 512 -11.01 4.74 -14.53
C VAL A 512 -12.49 4.55 -14.19
N TRP A 513 -13.26 3.98 -15.12
CA TRP A 513 -14.70 3.80 -14.93
C TRP A 513 -15.00 2.73 -13.90
N ILE A 514 -14.18 1.69 -13.85
CA ILE A 514 -14.29 0.64 -12.82
C ILE A 514 -14.05 1.23 -11.44
N ILE A 515 -13.01 2.06 -11.29
CA ILE A 515 -12.72 2.78 -10.04
C ILE A 515 -13.89 3.70 -9.68
N ALA A 516 -14.42 4.47 -10.63
CA ALA A 516 -15.56 5.35 -10.38
C ALA A 516 -16.80 4.56 -9.92
N ILE A 517 -17.10 3.42 -10.55
CA ILE A 517 -18.21 2.54 -10.16
C ILE A 517 -18.01 2.02 -8.74
N VAL A 518 -16.81 1.49 -8.42
CA VAL A 518 -16.51 0.95 -7.08
C VAL A 518 -16.60 2.03 -6.01
N VAL A 519 -16.11 3.24 -6.30
CA VAL A 519 -16.19 4.38 -5.37
C VAL A 519 -17.63 4.82 -5.15
N VAL A 520 -18.40 5.05 -6.22
CA VAL A 520 -19.79 5.48 -6.12
C VAL A 520 -20.64 4.42 -5.41
N ALA A 521 -20.47 3.15 -5.77
CA ALA A 521 -21.15 2.05 -5.10
C ALA A 521 -20.75 1.96 -3.61
N GLY A 522 -19.46 2.06 -3.29
CA GLY A 522 -18.98 2.05 -1.91
C GLY A 522 -19.54 3.21 -1.08
N VAL A 523 -19.57 4.42 -1.65
CA VAL A 523 -20.15 5.60 -0.98
C VAL A 523 -21.64 5.40 -0.72
N ILE A 524 -22.41 4.98 -1.72
CA ILE A 524 -23.87 4.78 -1.57
C ILE A 524 -24.16 3.65 -0.58
N LEU A 525 -23.52 2.50 -0.73
CA LEU A 525 -23.75 1.32 0.12
C LEU A 525 -23.33 1.55 1.58
N GLY A 526 -22.24 2.30 1.80
CA GLY A 526 -21.81 2.70 3.13
C GLY A 526 -22.69 3.79 3.73
N TRP A 527 -23.17 4.75 2.92
CA TRP A 527 -24.14 5.76 3.38
C TRP A 527 -25.45 5.13 3.83
N LEU A 528 -25.94 4.13 3.10
CA LEU A 528 -27.15 3.38 3.45
C LEU A 528 -26.94 2.48 4.68
N GLY A 529 -25.70 2.32 5.16
CA GLY A 529 -25.36 1.46 6.27
C GLY A 529 -25.67 -0.01 5.99
N TRP A 530 -25.56 -0.44 4.72
CA TRP A 530 -25.76 -1.85 4.32
C TRP A 530 -24.46 -2.65 4.38
N PHE A 531 -23.33 -1.97 4.15
CA PHE A 531 -22.01 -2.57 4.19
C PHE A 531 -21.03 -1.64 4.92
N ALA A 532 -20.01 -2.26 5.53
CA ALA A 532 -18.92 -1.56 6.20
C ALA A 532 -17.59 -2.32 6.01
N PRO A 533 -16.43 -1.67 6.24
CA PRO A 533 -15.13 -2.36 6.18
C PRO A 533 -14.96 -3.46 7.25
N SER A 534 -15.63 -3.32 8.39
CA SER A 534 -15.58 -4.28 9.50
C SER A 534 -16.93 -4.36 10.19
N ALA A 535 -17.22 -5.49 10.84
CA ALA A 535 -18.45 -5.64 11.59
C ALA A 535 -18.46 -4.65 12.76
N PRO A 536 -19.62 -4.07 13.13
CA PRO A 536 -19.72 -3.25 14.33
C PRO A 536 -19.30 -4.07 15.54
N ALA A 537 -18.56 -3.47 16.48
CA ALA A 537 -18.16 -4.14 17.71
C ALA A 537 -19.39 -4.72 18.41
N LYS A 538 -19.34 -6.00 18.77
CA LYS A 538 -20.40 -6.65 19.56
C LYS A 538 -20.42 -5.95 20.93
N GLY A 539 -21.45 -5.13 21.16
CA GLY A 539 -21.68 -4.41 22.41
C GLY A 539 -22.27 -5.29 23.49
#